data_AF-A0A4V0I3A3-F1
#
_entry.id   AF-A0A4V0I3A3-F1
#
_cell.length_a   1.000
_cell.length_b   1.000
_cell.length_c   1.000
_cell.angle_alpha   90.00
_cell.angle_beta   90.00
_cell.angle_gamma   90.00
#
_symmetry.space_group_name_H-M   'P 1'
#
loop_
_entity.id
_entity.type
_entity.pdbx_description
1 polymer ?
#
loop_
_entity_poly.entity_id
_entity_poly.type
_entity_poly.pdbx_seq_one_letter_code
_entity_poly.pdbx_strand_id
1 'polypeptide(L)'
;MTETVVRSRPGGGAAVVFALLAAAAVAAGVLAQTVHWLVFAVLPACLAAAAWLSRDPEVLFEVTEEGLSFELPERVFVRYEEIEGLTAQGQAKQSRFGMQVYHPDGVVRIPPGIDVSSRELYRHVLARLPRPTAGDPEAVPGAMRGFVEDQVERFGADKVFTYRARGFPPAASHGRQVAYSRAVAVTGLIWAAAGGALIAALNNPPGRDTSGGGWIAVGVLALFFGLLFAFAFARQSTAGRPKNWRSACLVISPGGVAMSQGDLRGKMRWEELRDIQYPASATSFWGVTSAGASPGIRLVIAGGNFLIHDYYDRPLGMIHARLKAYWGGRDAN
;
A
#
# COMPACT_ATOMS: atom_id res chain seq x y z
N MET A 1 -23.83 1.55 14.12
CA MET A 1 -23.31 2.83 13.60
C MET A 1 -24.49 3.40 12.86
N THR A 2 -25.16 4.38 13.47
CA THR A 2 -26.25 5.14 12.83
C THR A 2 -25.67 5.92 11.65
N GLU A 3 -26.52 6.36 10.72
CA GLU A 3 -26.11 7.21 9.59
C GLU A 3 -25.13 8.28 10.06
N THR A 4 -23.91 8.21 9.54
CA THR A 4 -22.80 9.07 9.94
C THR A 4 -22.10 9.55 8.69
N VAL A 5 -22.07 10.86 8.50
CA VAL A 5 -21.23 11.51 7.49
C VAL A 5 -19.79 11.46 7.98
N VAL A 6 -18.93 10.86 7.17
CA VAL A 6 -17.50 10.67 7.43
C VAL A 6 -16.71 11.56 6.50
N ARG A 7 -15.92 12.46 7.08
CA ARG A 7 -15.05 13.36 6.33
C ARG A 7 -13.59 13.05 6.61
N SER A 8 -12.82 12.88 5.54
CA SER A 8 -11.36 12.82 5.65
C SER A 8 -10.73 14.20 5.66
N ARG A 9 -9.66 14.35 6.44
CA ARG A 9 -8.76 15.50 6.37
C ARG A 9 -7.54 15.10 5.55
N PRO A 10 -7.32 15.69 4.36
CA PRO A 10 -6.12 15.41 3.58
C PRO A 10 -4.88 15.75 4.42
N GLY A 11 -3.89 14.86 4.43
CA GLY A 11 -2.65 15.09 5.16
C GLY A 11 -1.87 16.26 4.56
N GLY A 12 -1.76 17.37 5.28
CA GLY A 12 -1.02 18.58 4.85
C GLY A 12 0.22 18.91 5.69
N GLY A 13 0.43 18.23 6.82
CA GLY A 13 1.45 18.61 7.80
C GLY A 13 2.87 18.65 7.22
N ALA A 14 3.26 17.65 6.42
CA ALA A 14 4.58 17.61 5.79
C ALA A 14 4.80 18.79 4.83
N ALA A 15 3.79 19.14 4.02
CA ALA A 15 3.88 20.27 3.11
C ALA A 15 4.08 21.59 3.85
N VAL A 16 3.36 21.80 4.96
CA VAL A 16 3.50 22.99 5.82
C VAL A 16 4.89 23.06 6.44
N VAL A 17 5.39 21.96 7.01
CA VAL A 17 6.73 21.91 7.60
C VAL A 17 7.82 22.24 6.58
N PHE A 18 7.75 21.65 5.39
CA PHE A 18 8.72 21.95 4.33
C PHE A 18 8.60 23.39 3.81
N ALA A 19 7.39 23.94 3.69
CA ALA A 19 7.19 25.33 3.30
C ALA A 19 7.79 26.31 4.33
N LEU A 20 7.59 26.04 5.63
CA LEU A 20 8.20 26.84 6.70
C LEU A 20 9.72 26.76 6.67
N LEU A 21 10.29 25.57 6.43
CA LEU A 21 11.73 25.40 6.30
C LEU A 21 12.29 26.18 5.10
N ALA A 22 11.59 26.16 3.96
CA ALA A 22 11.96 26.96 2.79
C ALA A 22 11.92 28.47 3.10
N ALA A 23 10.86 28.94 3.75
CA ALA A 23 10.72 30.34 4.15
C ALA A 23 11.83 30.77 5.13
N ALA A 24 12.17 29.93 6.10
CA ALA A 24 13.25 30.19 7.05
C ALA A 24 14.61 30.28 6.35
N ALA A 25 14.89 29.38 5.39
CA ALA A 25 16.11 29.42 4.59
C ALA A 25 16.19 30.69 3.73
N VAL A 26 15.07 31.12 3.12
CA VAL A 26 15.03 32.39 2.38
C VAL A 26 15.31 33.57 3.29
N ALA A 27 14.66 33.65 4.46
CA ALA A 27 14.89 34.71 5.43
C ALA A 27 16.35 34.75 5.90
N ALA A 28 16.96 33.59 6.18
CA ALA A 28 18.38 33.49 6.53
C ALA A 28 19.29 33.99 5.39
N GLY A 29 18.98 33.66 4.14
CA GLY A 29 19.73 34.14 2.97
C GLY A 29 19.68 35.66 2.80
N VAL A 30 18.50 36.26 3.03
CA VAL A 30 18.33 37.71 2.99
C VAL A 30 19.08 38.40 4.14
N LEU A 31 18.92 37.90 5.37
CA LEU A 31 19.57 38.47 6.56
C LEU A 31 21.09 38.35 6.53
N ALA A 32 21.60 37.20 6.09
CA ALA A 32 23.05 36.96 5.95
C ALA A 32 23.62 37.57 4.66
N GLN A 33 22.77 38.05 3.74
CA GLN A 33 23.16 38.53 2.41
C GLN A 33 23.98 37.48 1.63
N THR A 34 23.60 36.20 1.71
CA THR A 34 24.29 35.11 1.02
C THR A 34 23.34 34.32 0.13
N VAL A 35 23.81 34.02 -1.09
CA VAL A 35 23.03 33.26 -2.09
C VAL A 35 22.89 31.78 -1.73
N HIS A 36 23.81 31.24 -0.93
CA HIS A 36 23.84 29.81 -0.59
C HIS A 36 22.57 29.34 0.13
N TRP A 37 22.01 30.14 1.04
CA TRP A 37 20.75 29.84 1.70
C TRP A 37 19.54 29.89 0.76
N LEU A 38 19.57 30.79 -0.23
CA LEU A 38 18.53 30.86 -1.26
C LEU A 38 18.56 29.63 -2.16
N VAL A 39 19.75 29.18 -2.57
CA VAL A 39 19.92 27.94 -3.33
C VAL A 39 19.43 26.75 -2.49
N PHE A 40 19.83 26.66 -1.22
CA PHE A 40 19.37 25.61 -0.31
C PHE A 40 17.85 25.54 -0.18
N ALA A 41 17.15 26.68 -0.13
CA ALA A 41 15.69 26.76 0.03
C ALA A 41 14.89 26.06 -1.09
N VAL A 42 15.50 25.81 -2.25
CA VAL A 42 14.85 25.11 -3.37
C VAL A 42 14.43 23.69 -2.99
N LEU A 43 15.25 22.96 -2.23
CA LEU A 43 14.91 21.58 -1.84
C LEU A 43 13.63 21.50 -1.00
N PRO A 44 13.53 22.16 0.16
CA PRO A 44 12.31 22.12 0.95
C PRO A 44 11.11 22.71 0.19
N ALA A 45 11.29 23.71 -0.68
CA ALA A 45 10.20 24.22 -1.51
C ALA A 45 9.65 23.15 -2.48
N CYS A 46 10.53 22.43 -3.20
CA CYS A 46 10.13 21.34 -4.08
C CYS A 46 9.49 20.18 -3.32
N LEU A 47 10.01 19.84 -2.13
CA LEU A 47 9.41 18.81 -1.26
C LEU A 47 8.04 19.23 -0.71
N ALA A 48 7.85 20.51 -0.39
CA ALA A 48 6.56 21.06 0.02
C ALA A 48 5.53 20.92 -1.12
N ALA A 49 5.92 21.29 -2.34
CA ALA A 49 5.07 21.13 -3.53
C ALA A 49 4.73 19.66 -3.80
N ALA A 50 5.72 18.75 -3.73
CA ALA A 50 5.48 17.31 -3.88
C ALA A 50 4.56 16.76 -2.79
N ALA A 51 4.75 17.13 -1.52
CA ALA A 51 3.89 16.72 -0.42
C ALA A 51 2.45 17.21 -0.62
N TRP A 52 2.27 18.44 -1.11
CA TRP A 52 0.96 19.02 -1.37
C TRP A 52 0.26 18.35 -2.55
N LEU A 53 0.96 18.15 -3.67
CA LEU A 53 0.39 17.55 -4.88
C LEU A 53 0.13 16.04 -4.74
N SER A 54 0.85 15.35 -3.84
CA SER A 54 0.71 13.92 -3.59
C SER A 54 -0.12 13.58 -2.34
N ARG A 55 -0.76 14.58 -1.72
CA ARG A 55 -1.71 14.36 -0.63
C ARG A 55 -2.86 13.49 -1.11
N ASP A 56 -3.39 12.66 -0.22
CA ASP A 56 -4.62 11.92 -0.57
C ASP A 56 -5.73 12.95 -0.80
N PRO A 57 -6.60 12.78 -1.81
CA PRO A 57 -7.73 13.68 -2.01
C PRO A 57 -8.65 13.63 -0.79
N GLU A 58 -9.39 14.71 -0.60
CA GLU A 58 -10.47 14.70 0.36
C GLU A 58 -11.56 13.72 -0.09
N VAL A 59 -11.87 12.79 0.81
CA VAL A 59 -12.98 11.85 0.71
C VAL A 59 -14.05 12.29 1.70
N LEU A 60 -15.27 12.39 1.18
CA LEU A 60 -16.49 12.65 1.94
C LEU A 60 -17.46 11.53 1.57
N PHE A 61 -17.95 10.82 2.57
CA PHE A 61 -18.90 9.73 2.35
C PHE A 61 -19.81 9.54 3.55
N GLU A 62 -20.98 8.98 3.30
CA GLU A 62 -21.93 8.61 4.32
C GLU A 62 -21.93 7.09 4.52
N VAL A 63 -21.91 6.65 5.77
CA VAL A 63 -22.10 5.25 6.14
C VAL A 63 -23.59 5.04 6.37
N THR A 64 -24.25 4.35 5.45
CA THR A 64 -25.68 4.04 5.55
C THR A 64 -25.90 2.60 5.99
N GLU A 65 -27.16 2.19 6.18
CA GLU A 65 -27.50 0.80 6.49
C GLU A 65 -27.20 -0.15 5.33
N GLU A 66 -27.34 0.32 4.09
CA GLU A 66 -27.21 -0.47 2.85
C GLU A 66 -25.80 -0.45 2.26
N GLY A 67 -25.01 0.58 2.52
CA GLY A 67 -23.69 0.72 1.90
C GLY A 67 -22.89 1.94 2.35
N LEU A 68 -21.97 2.34 1.46
CA LEU A 68 -21.12 3.52 1.60
C LEU A 68 -21.43 4.48 0.45
N SER A 69 -21.94 5.66 0.75
CA SER A 69 -22.27 6.69 -0.24
C SER A 69 -21.16 7.73 -0.32
N PHE A 70 -20.28 7.61 -1.32
CA PHE A 70 -19.18 8.54 -1.55
C PHE A 70 -19.68 9.75 -2.34
N GLU A 71 -19.41 10.96 -1.83
CA GLU A 71 -19.68 12.22 -2.54
C GLU A 71 -18.43 12.77 -3.24
N LEU A 72 -17.25 12.50 -2.66
CA LEU A 72 -15.94 12.94 -3.16
C LEU A 72 -14.92 11.77 -3.11
N PRO A 73 -13.97 11.70 -4.05
CA PRO A 73 -13.79 12.61 -5.20
C PRO A 73 -14.79 12.39 -6.34
N GLU A 74 -15.42 11.22 -6.40
CA GLU A 74 -16.44 10.87 -7.38
C GLU A 74 -17.68 10.35 -6.65
N ARG A 75 -18.87 10.66 -7.18
CA ARG A 75 -20.13 10.17 -6.60
C ARG A 75 -20.30 8.70 -6.92
N VAL A 76 -20.18 7.86 -5.90
CA VAL A 76 -20.30 6.40 -6.02
C VAL A 76 -21.02 5.87 -4.78
N PHE A 77 -22.06 5.08 -4.98
CA PHE A 77 -22.69 4.33 -3.91
C PHE A 77 -22.22 2.87 -3.99
N VAL A 78 -21.58 2.37 -2.95
CA VAL A 78 -21.09 0.99 -2.87
C VAL A 78 -21.96 0.22 -1.89
N ARG A 79 -22.82 -0.67 -2.40
CA ARG A 79 -23.66 -1.52 -1.55
C ARG A 79 -22.79 -2.54 -0.82
N TYR A 80 -23.13 -2.89 0.42
CA TYR A 80 -22.34 -3.88 1.16
C TYR A 80 -22.27 -5.23 0.43
N GLU A 81 -23.33 -5.62 -0.28
CA GLU A 81 -23.39 -6.85 -1.06
C GLU A 81 -22.48 -6.85 -2.31
N GLU A 82 -22.14 -5.67 -2.81
CA GLU A 82 -21.26 -5.48 -3.97
C GLU A 82 -19.78 -5.39 -3.55
N ILE A 83 -19.47 -5.35 -2.25
CA ILE A 83 -18.07 -5.29 -1.80
C ILE A 83 -17.39 -6.64 -2.08
N GLU A 84 -16.60 -6.68 -3.13
CA GLU A 84 -15.76 -7.82 -3.51
C GLU A 84 -14.61 -8.02 -2.54
N GLY A 85 -14.13 -6.94 -1.89
CA GLY A 85 -13.06 -7.06 -0.92
C GLY A 85 -12.79 -5.81 -0.10
N LEU A 86 -12.08 -6.01 1.01
CA LEU A 86 -11.72 -4.96 1.95
C LEU A 86 -10.28 -5.17 2.40
N THR A 87 -9.47 -4.11 2.34
CA THR A 87 -8.11 -4.12 2.90
C THR A 87 -7.88 -2.94 3.84
N ALA A 88 -6.97 -3.14 4.79
CA ALA A 88 -6.47 -2.11 5.68
C ALA A 88 -4.97 -1.91 5.43
N GLN A 89 -4.59 -0.72 4.96
CA GLN A 89 -3.20 -0.34 4.74
C GLN A 89 -2.53 0.01 6.08
N GLY A 90 -1.58 -0.81 6.51
CA GLY A 90 -0.78 -0.59 7.72
C GLY A 90 -1.03 -1.66 8.79
N GLN A 91 -0.39 -1.51 9.94
CA GLN A 91 -0.65 -2.41 11.06
C GLN A 91 -2.00 -2.06 11.68
N ALA A 92 -2.95 -3.00 11.70
CA ALA A 92 -4.25 -2.86 12.38
C ALA A 92 -4.14 -2.46 13.88
N LYS A 93 -2.93 -2.50 14.45
CA LYS A 93 -2.59 -1.97 15.77
C LYS A 93 -2.73 -0.44 15.86
N GLN A 94 -2.52 0.29 14.77
CA GLN A 94 -2.69 1.75 14.74
C GLN A 94 -4.18 2.11 14.81
N SER A 95 -4.49 3.24 15.46
CA SER A 95 -5.87 3.76 15.54
C SER A 95 -6.34 4.39 14.23
N ARG A 96 -5.40 4.83 13.39
CA ARG A 96 -5.64 5.47 12.09
C ARG A 96 -4.90 4.69 11.00
N PHE A 97 -5.64 4.18 10.03
CA PHE A 97 -5.08 3.45 8.90
C PHE A 97 -5.98 3.63 7.68
N GLY A 98 -5.38 3.60 6.49
CA GLY A 98 -6.13 3.70 5.24
C GLY A 98 -6.85 2.39 4.95
N MET A 99 -7.99 2.46 4.26
CA MET A 99 -8.72 1.29 3.78
C MET A 99 -8.88 1.35 2.26
N GLN A 100 -9.00 0.19 1.63
CA GLN A 100 -9.46 0.10 0.24
C GLN A 100 -10.66 -0.84 0.19
N VAL A 101 -11.74 -0.35 -0.41
CA VAL A 101 -12.98 -1.07 -0.66
C VAL A 101 -13.00 -1.40 -2.15
N TYR A 102 -13.09 -2.69 -2.46
CA TYR A 102 -13.12 -3.20 -3.83
C TYR A 102 -14.58 -3.52 -4.18
N HIS A 103 -15.03 -3.08 -5.34
CA HIS A 103 -16.38 -3.27 -5.86
C HIS A 103 -16.32 -3.44 -7.39
N PRO A 104 -17.40 -3.84 -8.09
CA PRO A 104 -17.38 -4.16 -9.51
C PRO A 104 -16.87 -3.02 -10.41
N ASP A 105 -17.12 -1.76 -10.04
CA ASP A 105 -16.70 -0.60 -10.84
C ASP A 105 -15.29 -0.10 -10.50
N GLY A 106 -14.63 -0.64 -9.47
CA GLY A 106 -13.26 -0.28 -9.14
C GLY A 106 -12.87 -0.39 -7.67
N VAL A 107 -12.05 0.57 -7.23
CA VAL A 107 -11.49 0.60 -5.88
C VAL A 107 -11.64 1.98 -5.28
N VAL A 108 -12.40 2.07 -4.20
CA VAL A 108 -12.49 3.31 -3.40
C VAL A 108 -11.47 3.26 -2.27
N ARG A 109 -10.69 4.34 -2.13
CA ARG A 109 -9.67 4.47 -1.08
C ARG A 109 -10.16 5.41 0.01
N ILE A 110 -10.22 4.89 1.23
CA ILE A 110 -10.51 5.69 2.44
C ILE A 110 -9.17 6.01 3.11
N PRO A 111 -8.77 7.29 3.22
CA PRO A 111 -7.50 7.66 3.84
C PRO A 111 -7.51 7.43 5.36
N PRO A 112 -6.33 7.37 6.03
CA PRO A 112 -6.24 7.16 7.48
C PRO A 112 -6.77 8.32 8.33
N GLY A 113 -6.92 9.52 7.76
CA GLY A 113 -7.26 10.75 8.47
C GLY A 113 -8.75 11.08 8.46
N ILE A 114 -9.61 10.13 8.80
CA ILE A 114 -11.07 10.35 8.92
C ILE A 114 -11.46 10.82 10.33
N ASP A 115 -12.62 11.45 10.44
CA ASP A 115 -13.20 11.96 11.69
C ASP A 115 -13.79 10.86 12.60
N VAL A 116 -14.10 9.69 12.04
CA VAL A 116 -14.46 8.48 12.80
C VAL A 116 -13.25 7.57 13.06
N SER A 117 -13.38 6.61 13.97
CA SER A 117 -12.34 5.60 14.21
C SER A 117 -12.21 4.67 12.99
N SER A 118 -11.03 4.64 12.35
CA SER A 118 -10.74 3.70 11.24
C SER A 118 -11.01 2.25 11.63
N ARG A 119 -10.76 1.91 12.89
CA ARG A 119 -11.00 0.56 13.43
C ARG A 119 -12.49 0.23 13.53
N GLU A 120 -13.32 1.20 13.96
CA GLU A 120 -14.76 1.00 14.07
C GLU A 120 -15.40 0.89 12.69
N LEU A 121 -15.04 1.79 11.78
CA LEU A 121 -15.49 1.74 10.39
C LEU A 121 -15.06 0.42 9.73
N TYR A 122 -13.79 0.03 9.86
CA TYR A 122 -13.31 -1.24 9.33
C TYR A 122 -14.11 -2.43 9.85
N ARG A 123 -14.36 -2.51 11.16
CA ARG A 123 -15.17 -3.57 11.76
C ARG A 123 -16.62 -3.53 11.28
N HIS A 124 -17.18 -2.34 11.12
CA HIS A 124 -18.54 -2.14 10.63
C HIS A 124 -18.72 -2.67 9.22
N VAL A 125 -17.82 -2.31 8.29
CA VAL A 125 -17.83 -2.79 6.90
C VAL A 125 -17.54 -4.29 6.87
N LEU A 126 -16.54 -4.75 7.63
CA LEU A 126 -16.17 -6.17 7.71
C LEU A 126 -17.35 -7.06 8.13
N ALA A 127 -18.16 -6.61 9.09
CA ALA A 127 -19.33 -7.34 9.57
C ALA A 127 -20.47 -7.44 8.54
N ARG A 128 -20.47 -6.61 7.50
CA ARG A 128 -21.49 -6.55 6.44
C ARG A 128 -21.01 -7.11 5.11
N LEU A 129 -19.75 -7.53 5.01
CA LEU A 129 -19.24 -8.15 3.79
C LEU A 129 -20.08 -9.40 3.43
N PRO A 130 -20.26 -9.68 2.13
CA PRO A 130 -20.87 -10.93 1.71
C PRO A 130 -20.12 -12.10 2.33
N ARG A 131 -20.86 -13.12 2.77
CA ARG A 131 -20.21 -14.35 3.23
C ARG A 131 -19.35 -14.91 2.09
N PRO A 132 -18.13 -15.40 2.37
CA PRO A 132 -17.33 -16.07 1.35
C PRO A 132 -18.15 -17.17 0.67
N THR A 133 -17.99 -17.34 -0.63
CA THR A 133 -18.68 -18.40 -1.37
C THR A 133 -18.21 -19.75 -0.82
N ALA A 134 -19.07 -20.41 -0.07
CA ALA A 134 -18.77 -21.65 0.61
C ALA A 134 -18.98 -22.81 -0.38
N GLY A 135 -17.92 -23.56 -0.65
CA GLY A 135 -17.99 -24.80 -1.41
C GLY A 135 -18.51 -24.70 -2.86
N ASP A 136 -18.49 -23.55 -3.52
CA ASP A 136 -18.89 -23.43 -4.92
C ASP A 136 -17.71 -23.77 -5.87
N PRO A 137 -17.75 -24.89 -6.61
CA PRO A 137 -16.67 -25.27 -7.52
C PRO A 137 -16.61 -24.43 -8.80
N GLU A 138 -17.71 -23.77 -9.18
CA GLU A 138 -17.76 -22.89 -10.35
C GLU A 138 -17.16 -21.52 -10.06
N ALA A 139 -17.15 -21.12 -8.78
CA ALA A 139 -16.52 -19.90 -8.34
C ALA A 139 -14.99 -19.92 -8.45
N VAL A 140 -14.33 -21.08 -8.41
CA VAL A 140 -12.86 -21.21 -8.35
C VAL A 140 -12.22 -21.48 -9.73
N PRO A 141 -10.92 -21.15 -9.92
CA PRO A 141 -10.19 -21.53 -11.13
C PRO A 141 -10.27 -23.04 -11.37
N GLY A 142 -10.39 -23.47 -12.63
CA GLY A 142 -10.55 -24.90 -12.98
C GLY A 142 -9.48 -25.83 -12.39
N ALA A 143 -8.27 -25.31 -12.17
CA ALA A 143 -7.18 -26.00 -11.47
C ALA A 143 -7.51 -26.43 -10.02
N MET A 144 -8.47 -25.78 -9.37
CA MET A 144 -8.89 -26.01 -7.98
C MET A 144 -10.23 -26.70 -7.87
N ARG A 145 -11.02 -26.77 -8.96
CA ARG A 145 -12.40 -27.28 -8.97
C ARG A 145 -12.52 -28.68 -8.36
N GLY A 146 -11.75 -29.64 -8.86
CA GLY A 146 -11.80 -31.02 -8.35
C GLY A 146 -11.44 -31.12 -6.86
N PHE A 147 -10.55 -30.26 -6.35
CA PHE A 147 -10.28 -30.22 -4.91
C PHE A 147 -11.48 -29.69 -4.12
N VAL A 148 -12.15 -28.64 -4.61
CA VAL A 148 -13.35 -28.10 -3.94
C VAL A 148 -14.46 -29.15 -3.95
N GLU A 149 -14.73 -29.79 -5.09
CA GLU A 149 -15.72 -30.87 -5.21
C GLU A 149 -15.45 -32.00 -4.20
N ASP A 150 -14.22 -32.53 -4.20
CA ASP A 150 -13.81 -33.59 -3.26
C ASP A 150 -14.02 -33.19 -1.79
N GLN A 151 -13.72 -31.93 -1.44
CA GLN A 151 -13.85 -31.46 -0.06
C GLN A 151 -15.31 -31.22 0.31
N VAL A 152 -16.12 -30.68 -0.60
CA VAL A 152 -17.55 -30.41 -0.39
C VAL A 152 -18.32 -31.71 -0.25
N GLU A 153 -18.03 -32.71 -1.08
CA GLU A 153 -18.64 -34.05 -0.98
C GLU A 153 -18.36 -34.68 0.38
N ARG A 154 -17.14 -34.55 0.91
CA ARG A 154 -16.73 -35.18 2.17
C ARG A 154 -17.16 -34.44 3.42
N PHE A 155 -17.13 -33.10 3.38
CA PHE A 155 -17.24 -32.28 4.59
C PHE A 155 -18.45 -31.34 4.59
N GLY A 156 -19.18 -31.23 3.48
CA GLY A 156 -20.23 -30.24 3.29
C GLY A 156 -19.69 -28.89 2.83
N ALA A 157 -20.52 -28.16 2.08
CA ALA A 157 -20.15 -26.85 1.51
C ALA A 157 -19.88 -25.80 2.59
N ASP A 158 -20.55 -25.88 3.74
CA ASP A 158 -20.43 -24.99 4.88
C ASP A 158 -19.05 -25.04 5.57
N LYS A 159 -18.33 -26.15 5.41
CA LYS A 159 -16.97 -26.34 5.94
C LYS A 159 -15.87 -26.08 4.91
N VAL A 160 -16.21 -25.69 3.68
CA VAL A 160 -15.21 -25.45 2.61
C VAL A 160 -15.20 -23.98 2.23
N PHE A 161 -14.16 -23.26 2.67
CA PHE A 161 -14.02 -21.84 2.41
C PHE A 161 -13.13 -21.61 1.20
N THR A 162 -13.68 -20.92 0.19
CA THR A 162 -12.92 -20.49 -0.98
C THR A 162 -12.65 -18.99 -0.91
N TYR A 163 -11.42 -18.60 -1.20
CA TYR A 163 -10.97 -17.23 -1.30
C TYR A 163 -10.33 -17.03 -2.67
N ARG A 164 -10.70 -15.95 -3.35
CA ARG A 164 -10.35 -15.71 -4.74
C ARG A 164 -9.60 -14.40 -4.88
N ALA A 165 -8.80 -14.25 -5.92
CA ALA A 165 -8.24 -12.95 -6.23
C ALA A 165 -9.35 -11.92 -6.47
N ARG A 166 -9.14 -10.69 -5.99
CA ARG A 166 -9.99 -9.52 -6.29
C ARG A 166 -10.08 -9.27 -7.80
N GLY A 167 -11.16 -8.64 -8.28
CA GLY A 167 -11.23 -8.19 -9.67
C GLY A 167 -10.17 -7.13 -10.01
N PHE A 168 -9.85 -6.28 -9.03
CA PHE A 168 -8.93 -5.16 -9.18
C PHE A 168 -7.63 -5.36 -8.37
N PRO A 169 -6.48 -4.94 -8.93
CA PRO A 169 -5.24 -4.94 -8.18
C PRO A 169 -5.30 -3.89 -7.05
N PRO A 170 -4.54 -4.06 -5.97
CA PRO A 170 -4.43 -3.03 -4.95
C PRO A 170 -4.02 -1.69 -5.53
N ALA A 171 -4.70 -0.61 -5.12
CA ALA A 171 -4.33 0.72 -5.57
C ALA A 171 -2.92 1.05 -5.07
N ALA A 172 -2.03 1.44 -5.99
CA ALA A 172 -0.64 1.68 -5.68
C ALA A 172 -0.49 2.87 -4.71
N SER A 173 0.19 2.66 -3.58
CA SER A 173 0.47 3.71 -2.58
C SER A 173 1.78 4.49 -2.85
N HIS A 174 2.55 4.10 -3.88
CA HIS A 174 3.89 4.61 -4.15
C HIS A 174 3.92 6.00 -4.82
N GLY A 175 2.77 6.58 -5.18
CA GLY A 175 2.70 7.88 -5.85
C GLY A 175 3.44 8.99 -5.10
N ARG A 176 3.39 8.99 -3.77
CA ARG A 176 4.13 9.94 -2.92
C ARG A 176 5.64 9.80 -3.03
N GLN A 177 6.15 8.57 -2.99
CA GLN A 177 7.59 8.29 -3.06
C GLN A 177 8.16 8.69 -4.43
N VAL A 178 7.41 8.41 -5.50
CA VAL A 178 7.74 8.88 -6.85
C VAL A 178 7.73 10.41 -6.91
N ALA A 179 6.73 11.07 -6.33
CA ALA A 179 6.66 12.53 -6.29
C ALA A 179 7.84 13.17 -5.54
N TYR A 180 8.21 12.65 -4.37
CA TYR A 180 9.39 13.12 -3.63
C TYR A 180 10.69 12.89 -4.39
N SER A 181 10.86 11.73 -5.01
CA SER A 181 12.06 11.43 -5.80
C SER A 181 12.19 12.38 -7.00
N ARG A 182 11.07 12.70 -7.67
CA ARG A 182 11.02 13.71 -8.73
C ARG A 182 11.35 15.12 -8.21
N ALA A 183 10.85 15.49 -7.03
CA ALA A 183 11.19 16.78 -6.42
C ALA A 183 12.69 16.89 -6.15
N VAL A 184 13.32 15.85 -5.60
CA VAL A 184 14.79 15.81 -5.40
C VAL A 184 15.53 15.93 -6.73
N ALA A 185 15.05 15.26 -7.78
CA ALA A 185 15.64 15.37 -9.11
C ALA A 185 15.57 16.80 -9.67
N VAL A 186 14.40 17.44 -9.57
CA VAL A 186 14.18 18.84 -9.99
C VAL A 186 15.07 19.79 -9.19
N THR A 187 15.17 19.62 -7.87
CA THR A 187 16.09 20.38 -7.03
C THR A 187 17.53 20.21 -7.49
N GLY A 188 17.97 18.98 -7.76
CA GLY A 188 19.32 18.70 -8.23
C GLY A 188 19.66 19.43 -9.53
N LEU A 189 18.73 19.46 -10.48
CA LEU A 189 18.85 20.23 -11.72
C LEU A 189 19.00 21.74 -11.45
N ILE A 190 18.16 22.29 -10.56
CA ILE A 190 18.20 23.72 -10.20
C ILE A 190 19.52 24.07 -9.49
N TRP A 191 19.99 23.24 -8.56
CA TRP A 191 21.27 23.45 -7.87
C TRP A 191 22.46 23.41 -8.82
N ALA A 192 22.47 22.47 -9.77
CA ALA A 192 23.53 22.42 -10.78
C ALA A 192 23.54 23.67 -11.67
N ALA A 193 22.36 24.11 -12.13
CA ALA A 193 22.24 25.34 -12.92
C ALA A 193 22.66 26.60 -12.12
N ALA A 194 22.23 26.71 -10.86
CA ALA A 194 22.61 27.81 -9.98
C ALA A 194 24.11 27.84 -9.68
N GLY A 195 24.73 26.67 -9.42
CA GLY A 195 26.17 26.55 -9.23
C GLY A 195 26.95 26.98 -10.47
N GLY A 196 26.51 26.58 -11.66
CA GLY A 196 27.10 27.02 -12.93
C GLY A 196 26.98 28.53 -13.15
N ALA A 197 25.81 29.11 -12.84
CA ALA A 197 25.61 30.56 -12.92
C ALA A 197 26.48 31.34 -11.93
N LEU A 198 26.68 30.82 -10.72
CA LEU A 198 27.57 31.43 -9.72
C LEU A 198 29.03 31.42 -10.18
N ILE A 199 29.51 30.31 -10.77
CA ILE A 199 30.85 30.26 -11.36
C ILE A 199 30.98 31.28 -12.50
N ALA A 200 30.00 31.32 -13.40
CA ALA A 200 30.01 32.26 -14.52
C ALA A 200 30.01 33.73 -14.07
N ALA A 201 29.24 34.07 -13.03
CA ALA A 201 29.19 35.42 -12.48
C ALA A 201 30.48 35.84 -11.74
N LEU A 202 31.18 34.88 -11.11
CA LEU A 202 32.40 35.13 -10.32
C LEU A 202 33.69 35.14 -11.14
N ASN A 203 33.70 34.59 -12.36
CA ASN A 203 34.86 34.57 -13.25
C ASN A 203 35.31 35.94 -13.79
N ASN A 204 34.83 37.07 -13.24
CA ASN A 204 35.14 38.43 -13.69
C ASN A 204 36.17 39.20 -12.83
N PRO A 205 36.78 38.62 -11.77
CA PRO A 205 38.24 38.74 -11.64
C PRO A 205 38.94 37.49 -11.05
N PRO A 206 40.22 37.24 -11.40
CA PRO A 206 40.98 36.08 -10.94
C PRO A 206 41.28 36.19 -9.44
N GLY A 207 40.61 35.38 -8.61
CA GLY A 207 41.01 35.22 -7.20
C GLY A 207 39.93 34.88 -6.17
N ARG A 208 38.68 34.56 -6.53
CA ARG A 208 37.63 34.33 -5.52
C ARG A 208 36.77 33.08 -5.74
N ASP A 209 36.68 32.32 -4.67
CA ASP A 209 35.69 31.29 -4.29
C ASP A 209 35.22 30.27 -5.33
N THR A 210 35.70 29.03 -5.17
CA THR A 210 35.19 27.82 -5.85
C THR A 210 33.83 27.34 -5.31
N SER A 211 33.07 28.20 -4.63
CA SER A 211 31.85 27.82 -3.90
C SER A 211 30.74 27.30 -4.82
N GLY A 212 30.71 27.71 -6.10
CA GLY A 212 29.76 27.20 -7.08
C GLY A 212 29.98 25.72 -7.46
N GLY A 213 31.22 25.22 -7.40
CA GLY A 213 31.56 23.84 -7.75
C GLY A 213 30.89 22.82 -6.82
N GLY A 214 30.77 23.16 -5.53
CA GLY A 214 30.05 22.32 -4.56
C GLY A 214 28.57 22.14 -4.92
N TRP A 215 27.89 23.22 -5.34
CA TRP A 215 26.49 23.15 -5.75
C TRP A 215 26.27 22.33 -7.02
N ILE A 216 27.21 22.38 -7.97
CA ILE A 216 27.17 21.52 -9.15
C ILE A 216 27.29 20.05 -8.74
N ALA A 217 28.29 19.70 -7.95
CA ALA A 217 28.52 18.31 -7.53
C ALA A 217 27.32 17.74 -6.76
N VAL A 218 26.80 18.48 -5.76
CA VAL A 218 25.63 18.07 -4.98
C VAL A 218 24.37 18.02 -5.86
N GLY A 219 24.20 18.98 -6.77
CA GLY A 219 23.07 19.02 -7.70
C GLY A 219 23.02 17.81 -8.63
N VAL A 220 24.16 17.44 -9.22
CA VAL A 220 24.29 16.25 -10.09
C VAL A 220 23.99 14.96 -9.33
N LEU A 221 24.51 14.81 -8.10
CA LEU A 221 24.21 13.65 -7.27
C LEU A 221 22.72 13.56 -6.92
N ALA A 222 22.11 14.68 -6.51
CA ALA A 222 20.67 14.75 -6.20
C ALA A 222 19.82 14.40 -7.43
N LEU A 223 20.20 14.89 -8.62
CA LEU A 223 19.54 14.57 -9.87
C LEU A 223 19.61 13.06 -10.17
N PHE A 224 20.81 12.47 -10.09
CA PHE A 224 21.03 11.06 -10.36
C PHE A 224 20.21 10.16 -9.41
N PHE A 225 20.33 10.38 -8.10
CA PHE A 225 19.60 9.57 -7.12
C PHE A 225 18.09 9.83 -7.17
N GLY A 226 17.65 11.07 -7.39
CA GLY A 226 16.23 11.40 -7.56
C GLY A 226 15.60 10.66 -8.73
N LEU A 227 16.28 10.62 -9.89
CA LEU A 227 15.82 9.86 -11.06
C LEU A 227 15.88 8.35 -10.84
N LEU A 228 16.97 7.83 -10.27
CA LEU A 228 17.12 6.41 -9.97
C LEU A 228 16.01 5.91 -9.04
N PHE A 229 15.72 6.63 -7.96
CA PHE A 229 14.65 6.26 -7.03
C PHE A 229 13.26 6.47 -7.64
N ALA A 230 13.03 7.54 -8.41
CA ALA A 230 11.77 7.71 -9.12
C ALA A 230 11.49 6.52 -10.06
N PHE A 231 12.51 6.07 -10.79
CA PHE A 231 12.43 4.90 -11.65
C PHE A 231 12.19 3.61 -10.84
N ALA A 232 12.96 3.39 -9.76
CA ALA A 232 12.83 2.22 -8.91
C ALA A 232 11.42 2.11 -8.30
N PHE A 233 10.89 3.19 -7.72
CA PHE A 233 9.54 3.21 -7.13
C PHE A 233 8.43 3.10 -8.18
N ALA A 234 8.60 3.71 -9.36
CA ALA A 234 7.66 3.55 -10.47
C ALA A 234 7.60 2.07 -10.91
N ARG A 235 8.75 1.39 -11.01
CA ARG A 235 8.80 -0.04 -11.34
C ARG A 235 8.32 -0.94 -10.21
N GLN A 236 8.56 -0.58 -8.96
CA GLN A 236 8.09 -1.34 -7.82
C GLN A 236 6.55 -1.38 -7.76
N SER A 237 5.90 -0.29 -8.19
CA SER A 237 4.44 -0.24 -8.27
C SER A 237 3.83 -1.28 -9.22
N THR A 238 4.59 -1.75 -10.22
CA THR A 238 4.16 -2.78 -11.19
C THR A 238 4.76 -4.17 -10.89
N ALA A 239 5.97 -4.23 -10.35
CA ALA A 239 6.72 -5.47 -10.10
C ALA A 239 6.15 -6.32 -8.95
N GLY A 240 5.34 -5.74 -8.06
CA GLY A 240 4.69 -6.48 -6.97
C GLY A 240 3.48 -7.33 -7.38
N ARG A 241 3.17 -7.44 -8.68
CA ARG A 241 2.05 -8.26 -9.17
C ARG A 241 2.59 -9.63 -9.61
N PRO A 242 2.26 -10.73 -8.89
CA PRO A 242 2.58 -12.05 -9.40
C PRO A 242 1.96 -12.24 -10.77
N LYS A 243 2.69 -12.89 -11.67
CA LYS A 243 2.12 -13.38 -12.92
C LYS A 243 0.87 -14.19 -12.58
N ASN A 244 -0.21 -14.07 -13.36
CA ASN A 244 -1.45 -14.81 -13.14
C ASN A 244 -2.11 -14.59 -11.76
N TRP A 245 -1.90 -13.45 -11.09
CA TRP A 245 -2.54 -13.19 -9.79
C TRP A 245 -4.07 -13.31 -9.82
N ARG A 246 -4.72 -13.04 -10.96
CA ARG A 246 -6.17 -13.20 -11.15
C ARG A 246 -6.66 -14.64 -11.01
N SER A 247 -5.80 -15.62 -11.26
CA SER A 247 -6.10 -17.04 -11.01
C SER A 247 -5.67 -17.48 -9.61
N ALA A 248 -5.35 -16.54 -8.71
CA ALA A 248 -5.03 -16.88 -7.34
C ALA A 248 -6.29 -17.33 -6.61
N CYS A 249 -6.19 -18.48 -5.94
CA CYS A 249 -7.27 -19.09 -5.19
C CYS A 249 -6.68 -19.82 -3.99
N LEU A 250 -7.34 -19.69 -2.85
CA LEU A 250 -7.02 -20.37 -1.61
C LEU A 250 -8.28 -21.08 -1.14
N VAL A 251 -8.16 -22.37 -0.88
CA VAL A 251 -9.23 -23.21 -0.34
C VAL A 251 -8.79 -23.69 1.03
N ILE A 252 -9.65 -23.49 2.03
CA ILE A 252 -9.46 -23.96 3.40
C ILE A 252 -10.61 -24.90 3.75
N SER A 253 -10.30 -26.11 4.18
CA SER A 253 -11.27 -27.16 4.51
C SER A 253 -10.78 -28.04 5.67
N PRO A 254 -11.62 -28.94 6.23
CA PRO A 254 -11.16 -29.88 7.25
C PRO A 254 -10.01 -30.78 6.77
N GLY A 255 -9.99 -31.15 5.48
CA GLY A 255 -8.93 -31.99 4.92
C GLY A 255 -7.59 -31.29 4.69
N GLY A 256 -7.53 -29.95 4.76
CA GLY A 256 -6.28 -29.21 4.59
C GLY A 256 -6.46 -27.84 3.94
N VAL A 257 -5.37 -27.37 3.33
CA VAL A 257 -5.32 -26.15 2.54
C VAL A 257 -4.89 -26.48 1.14
N ALA A 258 -5.53 -25.89 0.14
CA ALA A 258 -5.04 -25.92 -1.23
C ALA A 258 -4.92 -24.49 -1.75
N MET A 259 -3.90 -24.26 -2.59
CA MET A 259 -3.63 -22.93 -3.10
C MET A 259 -3.12 -22.98 -4.53
N SER A 260 -3.51 -21.98 -5.31
CA SER A 260 -2.95 -21.58 -6.59
C SER A 260 -2.62 -20.10 -6.47
N GLN A 261 -1.36 -19.69 -6.62
CA GLN A 261 -0.93 -18.29 -6.53
C GLN A 261 0.35 -18.09 -7.36
N GLY A 262 0.23 -17.41 -8.50
CA GLY A 262 1.35 -17.31 -9.45
C GLY A 262 1.75 -18.69 -9.97
N ASP A 263 3.04 -19.01 -9.87
CA ASP A 263 3.56 -20.33 -10.25
C ASP A 263 3.45 -21.36 -9.12
N LEU A 264 3.04 -20.94 -7.91
CA LEU A 264 2.87 -21.83 -6.76
C LEU A 264 1.48 -22.48 -6.82
N ARG A 265 1.44 -23.81 -6.97
CA ARG A 265 0.22 -24.61 -6.90
C ARG A 265 0.46 -25.84 -6.03
N GLY A 266 -0.46 -26.13 -5.11
CA GLY A 266 -0.33 -27.29 -4.24
C GLY A 266 -1.51 -27.50 -3.31
N LYS A 267 -1.50 -28.68 -2.68
CA LYS A 267 -2.39 -29.08 -1.58
C LYS A 267 -1.48 -29.44 -0.40
N MET A 268 -1.95 -29.18 0.82
CA MET A 268 -1.21 -29.42 2.05
C MET A 268 -2.20 -29.86 3.12
N ARG A 269 -1.87 -30.93 3.85
CA ARG A 269 -2.66 -31.36 5.00
C ARG A 269 -2.29 -30.57 6.26
N TRP A 270 -3.18 -30.56 7.24
CA TRP A 270 -2.94 -29.81 8.48
C TRP A 270 -1.76 -30.33 9.30
N GLU A 271 -1.43 -31.62 9.19
CA GLU A 271 -0.30 -32.24 9.91
C GLU A 271 1.06 -31.81 9.35
N GLU A 272 1.11 -31.33 8.10
CA GLU A 272 2.33 -30.82 7.47
C GLU A 272 2.68 -29.41 7.95
N LEU A 273 1.70 -28.68 8.49
CA LEU A 273 1.82 -27.31 8.93
C LEU A 273 2.47 -27.22 10.32
N ARG A 274 3.56 -26.47 10.41
CA ARG A 274 4.35 -26.27 11.63
C ARG A 274 4.05 -24.96 12.33
N ASP A 275 3.78 -23.90 11.58
CA ASP A 275 3.48 -22.57 12.12
C ASP A 275 2.70 -21.70 11.12
N ILE A 276 1.94 -20.74 11.65
CA ILE A 276 1.17 -19.75 10.90
C ILE A 276 1.51 -18.35 11.46
N GLN A 277 2.25 -17.57 10.68
CA GLN A 277 2.72 -16.24 11.10
C GLN A 277 1.94 -15.13 10.41
N TYR A 278 1.44 -14.18 11.22
CA TYR A 278 0.74 -12.99 10.74
C TYR A 278 0.88 -11.81 11.74
N PRO A 279 1.25 -10.59 11.29
CA PRO A 279 1.67 -10.27 9.93
C PRO A 279 3.08 -10.82 9.67
N ALA A 280 3.24 -11.64 8.64
CA ALA A 280 4.57 -11.99 8.18
C ALA A 280 5.09 -10.82 7.34
N SER A 281 6.08 -10.08 7.86
CA SER A 281 6.93 -9.28 6.97
C SER A 281 7.97 -10.22 6.36
N ALA A 282 8.42 -9.92 5.14
CA ALA A 282 9.64 -10.53 4.65
C ALA A 282 10.79 -9.94 5.47
N THR A 283 11.11 -10.60 6.59
CA THR A 283 12.30 -10.31 7.37
C THR A 283 13.51 -10.62 6.50
N SER A 284 14.10 -9.57 5.93
CA SER A 284 15.45 -9.65 5.38
C SER A 284 16.43 -9.56 6.56
N PHE A 285 17.41 -10.46 6.57
CA PHE A 285 18.48 -10.60 7.56
C PHE A 285 19.35 -9.33 7.73
N TRP A 286 19.20 -8.33 6.85
CA TRP A 286 20.00 -7.10 6.85
C TRP A 286 19.23 -5.82 7.24
N GLY A 287 18.01 -5.92 7.77
CA GLY A 287 17.23 -4.74 8.17
C GLY A 287 16.75 -3.86 6.99
N VAL A 288 17.26 -4.10 5.78
CA VAL A 288 16.65 -3.66 4.53
C VAL A 288 15.47 -4.58 4.28
N THR A 289 14.35 -4.34 4.95
CA THR A 289 13.06 -4.88 4.46
C THR A 289 12.99 -4.46 3.01
N SER A 290 12.96 -5.43 2.08
CA SER A 290 12.71 -5.11 0.68
C SER A 290 11.48 -4.21 0.68
N ALA A 291 11.59 -3.00 0.14
CA ALA A 291 10.56 -1.97 0.24
C ALA A 291 9.22 -2.36 -0.44
N GLY A 292 9.06 -3.64 -0.81
CA GLY A 292 7.88 -4.27 -1.42
C GLY A 292 7.57 -5.63 -0.80
N ALA A 293 8.05 -5.91 0.42
CA ALA A 293 7.58 -7.03 1.22
C ALA A 293 6.09 -6.82 1.52
N SER A 294 5.23 -7.33 0.65
CA SER A 294 3.78 -7.28 0.86
C SER A 294 3.48 -8.00 2.16
N PRO A 295 2.72 -7.38 3.09
CA PRO A 295 2.22 -8.11 4.25
C PRO A 295 1.47 -9.34 3.75
N GLY A 296 1.70 -10.46 4.43
CA GLY A 296 1.14 -11.75 4.06
C GLY A 296 0.94 -12.65 5.27
N ILE A 297 0.39 -13.84 5.02
CA ILE A 297 0.35 -14.93 5.99
C ILE A 297 1.41 -15.93 5.58
N ARG A 298 2.43 -16.16 6.42
CA ARG A 298 3.45 -17.16 6.15
C ARG A 298 3.01 -18.49 6.74
N LEU A 299 2.94 -19.51 5.89
CA LEU A 299 2.74 -20.90 6.28
C LEU A 299 4.09 -21.60 6.30
N VAL A 300 4.47 -22.13 7.45
CA VAL A 300 5.72 -22.86 7.65
C VAL A 300 5.44 -24.35 7.66
N ILE A 301 6.18 -25.11 6.85
CA ILE A 301 6.04 -26.56 6.71
C ILE A 301 7.40 -27.26 6.89
N ALA A 302 7.39 -28.59 6.99
CA ALA A 302 8.63 -29.35 6.96
C ALA A 302 9.35 -29.14 5.61
N GLY A 303 10.55 -28.55 5.65
CA GLY A 303 11.37 -28.33 4.46
C GLY A 303 11.10 -27.02 3.69
N GLY A 304 10.18 -26.16 4.16
CA GLY A 304 9.93 -24.91 3.46
C GLY A 304 8.93 -23.96 4.13
N ASN A 305 8.67 -22.85 3.46
CA ASN A 305 7.58 -21.96 3.80
C ASN A 305 7.05 -21.29 2.53
N PHE A 306 5.80 -20.87 2.55
CA PHE A 306 5.22 -20.07 1.48
C PHE A 306 4.37 -18.93 2.05
N LEU A 307 4.21 -17.88 1.24
CA LEU A 307 3.55 -16.65 1.63
C LEU A 307 2.21 -16.52 0.90
N ILE A 308 1.13 -16.42 1.66
CA ILE A 308 -0.19 -16.03 1.16
C ILE A 308 -0.18 -14.49 1.07
N HIS A 309 -0.25 -13.96 -0.15
CA HIS A 309 -0.20 -12.51 -0.38
C HIS A 309 -1.58 -11.85 -0.21
N ASP A 310 -1.59 -10.53 0.01
CA ASP A 310 -2.82 -9.73 0.12
C ASP A 310 -3.44 -9.44 -1.26
N TYR A 311 -3.89 -10.48 -1.97
CA TYR A 311 -4.64 -10.35 -3.24
C TYR A 311 -6.06 -10.91 -3.18
N TYR A 312 -6.41 -11.60 -2.10
CA TYR A 312 -7.70 -12.26 -1.96
C TYR A 312 -8.84 -11.26 -1.71
N ASP A 313 -10.04 -11.65 -2.07
CA ASP A 313 -11.35 -11.02 -1.87
C ASP A 313 -11.71 -10.81 -0.39
N ARG A 314 -10.94 -11.39 0.53
CA ARG A 314 -11.12 -11.24 1.96
C ARG A 314 -9.85 -10.72 2.64
N PRO A 315 -10.00 -9.89 3.70
CA PRO A 315 -8.84 -9.40 4.42
C PRO A 315 -8.00 -10.54 5.00
N LEU A 316 -6.67 -10.42 4.90
CA LEU A 316 -5.74 -11.43 5.43
C LEU A 316 -5.96 -11.76 6.89
N GLY A 317 -6.36 -10.80 7.73
CA GLY A 317 -6.67 -11.07 9.15
C GLY A 317 -7.79 -12.10 9.32
N MET A 318 -8.79 -12.11 8.43
CA MET A 318 -9.88 -13.08 8.47
C MET A 318 -9.43 -14.45 7.94
N ILE A 319 -8.67 -14.48 6.84
CA ILE A 319 -8.08 -15.71 6.30
C ILE A 319 -7.17 -16.36 7.35
N HIS A 320 -6.34 -15.57 8.03
CA HIS A 320 -5.49 -16.03 9.13
C HIS A 320 -6.28 -16.60 10.30
N ALA A 321 -7.36 -15.93 10.73
CA ALA A 321 -8.22 -16.44 11.79
C ALA A 321 -8.84 -17.79 11.41
N ARG A 322 -9.28 -17.94 10.15
CA ARG A 322 -9.82 -19.19 9.61
C ARG A 322 -8.77 -20.31 9.58
N LEU A 323 -7.58 -20.04 9.04
CA LEU A 323 -6.47 -20.98 9.03
C LEU A 323 -6.15 -21.47 10.45
N LYS A 324 -6.09 -20.57 11.43
CA LYS A 324 -5.86 -20.93 12.84
C LYS A 324 -7.00 -21.72 13.48
N ALA A 325 -8.24 -21.49 13.07
CA ALA A 325 -9.39 -22.24 13.57
C ALA A 325 -9.33 -23.70 13.13
N TYR A 326 -9.06 -23.96 11.84
CA TYR A 326 -8.87 -25.31 11.31
C TYR A 326 -7.63 -26.00 11.85
N TRP A 327 -6.47 -25.32 11.83
CA TRP A 327 -5.22 -25.92 12.31
C TRP A 327 -5.28 -26.26 13.81
N GLY A 328 -5.98 -25.46 14.61
CA GLY A 328 -6.22 -25.73 16.03
C GLY A 328 -7.33 -26.75 16.32
N GLY A 329 -7.93 -27.37 15.28
CA GLY A 329 -8.98 -28.38 15.42
C GLY A 329 -10.36 -27.85 15.86
N ARG A 330 -10.58 -26.53 15.93
CA ARG A 330 -11.85 -25.95 16.40
C ARG A 330 -12.99 -26.08 15.41
N ASP A 331 -12.67 -26.07 14.11
CA ASP A 331 -13.64 -26.15 13.01
C ASP A 331 -13.56 -27.51 12.26
N ALA A 332 -12.81 -28.48 12.80
CA ALA A 332 -12.55 -29.77 12.15
C ALA A 332 -13.66 -30.81 12.38
N ASN A 333 -14.51 -30.62 13.40
CA ASN A 333 -15.56 -31.56 13.82
C ASN A 333 -16.95 -31.01 13.50
#